data_AF-A0A6G6K9M6-F1
#
_entry.id   AF-A0A6G6K9M6-F1
#
_cell.length_a   1.000
_cell.length_b   1.000
_cell.length_c   1.000
_cell.angle_alpha   90.00
_cell.angle_beta   90.00
_cell.angle_gamma   90.00
#
_symmetry.space_group_name_H-M   'P 1'
#
loop_
_entity.id
_entity.type
_entity.pdbx_description
1 polymer ?
#
loop_
_entity_poly.entity_id
_entity_poly.type
_entity_poly.pdbx_seq_one_letter_code
_entity_poly.pdbx_strand_id
1 'polypeptide(L)'
;MKTPNLKNAVEMSELSADFEALDHVSRYYLLFPGDYAKVCVEFSDHKGYTGERFWVRVTSAEPGQYRGVVDNDLEHTEAHGLRYGDLIAFDYRHIFDLAHQSKLSEWVKEIEDGQEP
;
A
#
# COMPACT_ATOMS: atom_id res chain seq x y z
N MET A 1 8.91 -1.45 14.63
CA MET A 1 8.50 -1.26 13.23
C MET A 1 9.11 -2.39 12.42
N LYS A 2 8.32 -3.10 11.63
CA LYS A 2 8.80 -4.22 10.79
C LYS A 2 9.08 -3.73 9.36
N THR A 3 10.04 -4.38 8.70
CA THR A 3 10.37 -4.14 7.29
C THR A 3 10.12 -5.44 6.51
N PRO A 4 8.88 -5.66 6.04
CA PRO A 4 8.56 -6.88 5.30
C PRO A 4 9.21 -6.90 3.92
N ASN A 5 9.40 -8.10 3.37
CA ASN A 5 9.79 -8.28 1.97
C ASN A 5 8.57 -8.02 1.08
N LEU A 6 8.37 -6.78 0.64
CA LEU A 6 7.21 -6.39 -0.15
C LEU A 6 7.49 -6.52 -1.65
N LYS A 7 6.50 -6.98 -2.41
CA LYS A 7 6.58 -7.02 -3.87
C LYS A 7 6.43 -5.64 -4.48
N ASN A 8 7.19 -5.39 -5.54
CA ASN A 8 7.03 -4.22 -6.39
C ASN A 8 5.80 -4.41 -7.29
N ALA A 9 4.76 -3.59 -7.08
CA ALA A 9 3.53 -3.60 -7.85
C ALA A 9 3.76 -3.26 -9.33
N VAL A 10 4.73 -2.39 -9.65
CA VAL A 10 5.02 -2.01 -11.03
C VAL A 10 5.56 -3.20 -11.81
N GLU A 11 6.60 -3.85 -11.27
CA GLU A 11 7.19 -5.05 -11.88
C GLU A 11 6.13 -6.16 -12.02
N MET A 12 5.27 -6.33 -11.01
CA MET A 12 4.18 -7.32 -11.07
C MET A 12 3.16 -7.00 -12.17
N SER A 13 2.83 -5.73 -12.41
CA SER A 13 1.89 -5.34 -13.48
C SER A 13 2.44 -5.60 -14.88
N GLU A 14 3.76 -5.53 -15.06
CA GLU A 14 4.41 -5.86 -16.33
C GLU A 14 4.42 -7.38 -16.61
N LEU A 15 4.35 -8.19 -15.55
CA LEU A 15 4.38 -9.66 -15.62
C LEU A 15 3.00 -10.32 -15.62
N SER A 16 1.93 -9.57 -15.36
CA SER A 16 0.58 -10.11 -15.14
C SER A 16 -0.48 -9.29 -15.86
N ALA A 17 -1.20 -9.92 -16.80
CA ALA A 17 -2.33 -9.28 -17.48
C ALA A 17 -3.54 -9.02 -16.55
N ASP A 18 -3.61 -9.68 -15.40
CA ASP A 18 -4.71 -9.56 -14.44
C ASP A 18 -4.58 -8.36 -13.49
N PHE A 19 -3.52 -7.56 -13.63
CA PHE A 19 -3.23 -6.47 -12.71
C PHE A 19 -2.55 -5.30 -13.44
N GLU A 20 -3.18 -4.13 -13.39
CA GLU A 20 -2.56 -2.87 -13.80
C GLU A 20 -2.17 -2.08 -12.54
N ALA A 21 -0.92 -1.62 -12.49
CA ALA A 21 -0.48 -0.76 -11.40
C ALA A 21 -1.14 0.62 -11.54
N LEU A 22 -1.47 1.23 -10.40
CA LEU A 22 -1.87 2.63 -10.34
C LEU A 22 -0.79 3.52 -10.98
N ASP A 23 -1.19 4.66 -11.53
CA ASP A 23 -0.26 5.62 -12.10
C ASP A 23 0.72 6.16 -11.03
N HIS A 24 1.83 6.75 -11.49
CA HIS A 24 2.87 7.23 -10.59
C HIS A 24 2.37 8.32 -9.64
N VAL A 25 1.51 9.24 -10.09
CA VAL A 25 1.01 10.35 -9.27
C VAL A 25 0.16 9.79 -8.14
N SER A 26 -0.75 8.87 -8.43
CA SER A 26 -1.59 8.24 -7.43
C SER A 26 -0.79 7.54 -6.33
N ARG A 27 0.25 6.79 -6.71
CA ARG A 27 1.08 6.05 -5.74
C ARG A 27 2.02 6.96 -4.94
N TYR A 28 2.43 8.09 -5.50
CA TYR A 28 3.46 8.93 -4.91
C TYR A 28 2.90 10.10 -4.08
N TYR A 29 1.72 10.63 -4.44
CA TYR A 29 1.18 11.85 -3.84
C TYR A 29 -0.20 11.70 -3.20
N LEU A 30 -0.96 10.64 -3.48
CA LEU A 30 -2.38 10.55 -3.07
C LEU A 30 -2.63 9.68 -1.84
N LEU A 31 -1.63 9.50 -0.96
CA LEU A 31 -1.80 8.80 0.31
C LEU A 31 -1.61 9.75 1.48
N PHE A 32 -2.62 9.85 2.33
CA PHE A 32 -2.59 10.63 3.55
C PHE A 32 -2.77 9.74 4.79
N PRO A 33 -2.33 10.18 5.98
CA PRO A 33 -2.69 9.48 7.22
C PRO A 33 -4.21 9.31 7.36
N GLY A 34 -4.65 8.06 7.57
CA GLY A 34 -6.06 7.66 7.58
C GLY A 34 -6.52 6.90 6.34
N ASP A 35 -5.83 7.06 5.20
CA ASP A 35 -6.11 6.29 3.99
C ASP A 35 -5.62 4.84 4.11
N TYR A 36 -6.03 4.03 3.15
CA TYR A 36 -5.68 2.62 3.05
C TYR A 36 -4.91 2.34 1.77
N ALA A 37 -3.82 1.60 1.89
CA ALA A 37 -3.07 1.05 0.77
C ALA A 37 -3.08 -0.47 0.83
N LYS A 38 -3.33 -1.11 -0.32
CA LYS A 38 -3.12 -2.56 -0.48
C LYS A 38 -1.68 -2.80 -0.90
N VAL A 39 -0.97 -3.64 -0.16
CA VAL A 39 0.41 -4.06 -0.46
C VAL A 39 0.48 -5.58 -0.53
N CYS A 40 1.61 -6.13 -0.97
CA CYS A 40 1.83 -7.57 -1.06
C CYS A 40 3.14 -7.96 -0.39
N VAL A 41 3.10 -8.88 0.60
CA VAL A 41 4.31 -9.47 1.19
C VAL A 41 4.64 -10.76 0.49
N GLU A 42 5.91 -10.93 0.14
CA GLU A 42 6.44 -12.16 -0.43
C GLU A 42 6.87 -13.14 0.65
N PHE A 43 6.58 -14.42 0.41
CA PHE A 43 7.09 -15.54 1.20
C PHE A 43 7.22 -16.79 0.35
N SER A 44 8.06 -17.72 0.78
CA SER A 44 8.15 -19.04 0.16
C SER A 44 7.21 -20.01 0.86
N ASP A 45 6.53 -20.85 0.08
CA ASP A 45 5.83 -22.03 0.58
C ASP A 45 6.35 -23.30 -0.11
N HIS A 46 5.76 -24.45 0.22
CA HIS A 46 6.13 -25.76 -0.34
C HIS A 46 5.80 -25.92 -1.84
N LYS A 47 5.11 -24.95 -2.46
CA LYS A 47 4.73 -24.92 -3.88
C LYS A 47 5.53 -23.90 -4.69
N GLY A 48 6.25 -22.98 -4.04
CA GLY A 48 7.13 -22.00 -4.71
C GLY A 48 7.13 -20.63 -4.03
N TYR A 49 7.51 -19.59 -4.78
CA TYR A 49 7.36 -18.19 -4.34
C TYR A 49 5.89 -17.79 -4.42
N THR A 50 5.33 -17.38 -3.29
CA THR A 50 3.95 -16.92 -3.14
C THR A 50 3.92 -15.53 -2.49
N GLY A 51 2.76 -14.88 -2.47
CA GLY A 51 2.61 -13.58 -1.83
C GLY A 51 1.19 -13.35 -1.37
N GLU A 52 1.06 -12.63 -0.26
CA GLU A 52 -0.23 -12.31 0.36
C GLU A 52 -0.47 -10.81 0.26
N ARG A 53 -1.62 -10.44 -0.30
CA ARG A 53 -2.06 -9.06 -0.41
C ARG A 53 -2.88 -8.68 0.82
N PHE A 54 -2.62 -7.51 1.38
CA PHE A 54 -3.29 -7.03 2.58
C PHE A 54 -3.40 -5.51 2.60
N TRP A 55 -4.35 -5.03 3.39
CA TRP A 55 -4.60 -3.61 3.61
C TRP A 55 -3.75 -3.08 4.76
N VAL A 56 -3.27 -1.85 4.56
CA VAL A 56 -2.50 -1.09 5.53
C VAL A 56 -3.17 0.26 5.71
N ARG A 57 -3.59 0.57 6.93
CA ARG A 57 -4.04 1.91 7.28
C ARG A 57 -2.84 2.82 7.48
N VAL A 58 -2.72 3.86 6.67
CA VAL A 58 -1.59 4.79 6.71
C VAL A 58 -1.63 5.61 8.00
N THR A 59 -0.50 5.66 8.69
CA THR A 59 -0.30 6.46 9.90
C THR A 59 0.69 7.61 9.70
N SER A 60 1.53 7.54 8.66
CA SER A 60 2.48 8.59 8.28
C SER A 60 2.69 8.53 6.78
N ALA A 61 2.71 9.69 6.13
CA ALA A 61 2.97 9.83 4.71
C ALA A 61 3.98 10.94 4.47
N GLU A 62 5.11 10.57 3.88
CA GLU A 62 6.02 11.48 3.19
C GLU A 62 5.95 11.12 1.70
N PRO A 63 6.20 12.05 0.76
CA PRO A 63 6.11 11.75 -0.66
C PRO A 63 6.92 10.51 -1.05
N GLY A 64 6.21 9.48 -1.51
CA GLY A 64 6.79 8.19 -1.88
C GLY A 64 7.24 7.27 -0.73
N GLN A 65 7.18 7.68 0.54
CA GLN A 65 7.54 6.86 1.71
C GLN A 65 6.44 6.86 2.76
N TYR A 66 5.99 5.66 3.13
CA TYR A 66 4.79 5.50 3.95
C TYR A 66 5.04 4.59 5.14
N ARG A 67 4.26 4.82 6.20
CA ARG A 67 4.14 3.90 7.32
C ARG A 67 2.68 3.68 7.62
N GLY A 68 2.34 2.46 8.03
CA GLY A 68 0.98 2.15 8.39
C GLY A 68 0.85 0.84 9.13
N VAL A 69 -0.37 0.60 9.60
CA VAL A 69 -0.74 -0.55 10.42
C VAL A 69 -1.50 -1.55 9.56
N VAL A 70 -1.12 -2.82 9.62
CA VAL A 70 -1.87 -3.91 8.97
C VAL A 70 -3.31 -3.93 9.49
N ASP A 71 -4.29 -3.79 8.60
CA ASP A 71 -5.71 -3.60 8.95
C ASP A 71 -6.62 -4.76 8.49
N ASN A 72 -6.07 -5.97 8.36
CA ASN A 72 -6.84 -7.20 8.27
C ASN A 72 -6.05 -8.38 8.85
N ASP A 73 -6.76 -9.46 9.19
CA ASP A 73 -6.11 -10.72 9.56
C ASP A 73 -5.40 -11.32 8.34
N LEU A 74 -4.24 -11.95 8.59
CA LEU A 74 -3.39 -12.55 7.55
C LEU A 74 -3.40 -14.07 7.71
N GLU A 75 -3.52 -14.77 6.59
CA GLU A 75 -3.60 -16.23 6.57
C GLU A 75 -2.23 -16.88 6.78
N HIS A 76 -1.15 -16.26 6.30
CA HIS A 76 0.20 -16.85 6.30
C HIS A 76 1.15 -16.17 7.30
N THR A 77 0.63 -15.68 8.44
CA THR A 77 1.41 -15.03 9.50
C THR A 77 2.66 -15.81 9.90
N GLU A 78 2.60 -17.15 9.96
CA GLU A 78 3.75 -17.99 10.33
C GLU A 78 4.86 -17.98 9.25
N ALA A 79 4.52 -17.74 7.97
CA ALA A 79 5.47 -17.74 6.87
C ALA A 79 6.17 -16.38 6.69
N HIS A 80 5.43 -15.27 6.76
CA HIS A 80 5.96 -13.92 6.53
C HIS A 80 6.12 -13.08 7.81
N GLY A 81 5.66 -13.58 8.97
CA GLY A 81 5.85 -12.95 10.28
C GLY A 81 5.02 -11.69 10.55
N LEU A 82 4.08 -11.33 9.66
CA LEU A 82 3.18 -10.19 9.83
C LEU A 82 1.82 -10.63 10.40
N ARG A 83 1.19 -9.77 11.19
CA ARG A 83 -0.15 -9.96 11.74
C ARG A 83 -0.92 -8.64 11.79
N TYR A 84 -2.24 -8.73 11.97
CA TYR A 84 -3.10 -7.58 12.25
C TYR A 84 -2.49 -6.69 13.36
N GLY A 85 -2.48 -5.37 13.14
CA GLY A 85 -1.93 -4.40 14.09
C GLY A 85 -0.42 -4.15 13.99
N ASP A 86 0.32 -4.90 13.16
CA ASP A 86 1.75 -4.63 12.97
C ASP A 86 1.97 -3.29 12.25
N LEU A 87 2.90 -2.48 12.77
CA LEU A 87 3.38 -1.28 12.10
C LEU A 87 4.50 -1.64 11.10
N ILE A 88 4.27 -1.31 9.82
CA ILE A 88 5.22 -1.54 8.72
C ILE A 88 5.61 -0.24 8.01
N ALA A 89 6.75 -0.27 7.32
CA ALA A 89 7.16 0.74 6.36
C ALA A 89 7.05 0.19 4.93
N PHE A 90 6.68 1.05 3.98
CA PHE A 90 6.61 0.73 2.56
C PHE A 90 6.83 2.01 1.72
N ASP A 91 6.95 1.86 0.40
CA ASP A 91 7.12 2.97 -0.53
C ASP A 91 6.13 2.84 -1.68
N TYR A 92 6.05 3.88 -2.51
CA TYR A 92 5.07 3.97 -3.60
C TYR A 92 5.12 2.81 -4.63
N ARG A 93 6.24 2.09 -4.71
CA ARG A 93 6.37 0.94 -5.62
C ARG A 93 5.64 -0.30 -5.09
N HIS A 94 5.34 -0.36 -3.80
CA HIS A 94 4.67 -1.50 -3.18
C HIS A 94 3.13 -1.39 -3.19
N ILE A 95 2.56 -0.31 -3.72
CA ILE A 95 1.11 -0.05 -3.68
C ILE A 95 0.43 -0.73 -4.86
N PHE A 96 -0.42 -1.71 -4.56
CA PHE A 96 -1.27 -2.40 -5.52
C PHE A 96 -2.63 -1.72 -5.69
N ASP A 97 -3.14 -1.08 -4.65
CA ASP A 97 -4.48 -0.50 -4.64
C ASP A 97 -4.60 0.57 -3.54
N LEU A 98 -5.57 1.46 -3.68
CA LEU A 98 -5.85 2.53 -2.73
C LEU A 98 -7.33 2.51 -2.33
N ALA A 99 -7.62 2.76 -1.07
CA ALA A 99 -8.97 3.08 -0.62
C ALA A 99 -8.90 4.33 0.27
N HIS A 100 -9.59 5.39 -0.16
CA HIS A 100 -9.57 6.67 0.53
C HIS A 100 -10.65 6.72 1.62
N GLN A 101 -10.29 7.24 2.79
CA GLN A 101 -11.31 7.78 3.70
C GLN A 101 -11.57 9.24 3.33
N SER A 102 -12.31 9.43 2.23
CA SER A 102 -13.16 10.60 2.02
C SER A 102 -12.54 12.01 2.17
N LYS A 103 -11.23 12.22 1.96
CA LYS A 103 -10.62 13.57 1.93
C LYS A 103 -10.29 14.08 0.53
N LEU A 104 -10.16 13.20 -0.45
CA LEU A 104 -9.85 13.59 -1.84
C LEU A 104 -10.91 14.50 -2.44
N SER A 105 -12.19 14.34 -2.09
CA SER A 105 -13.26 15.23 -2.54
C SER A 105 -13.18 16.63 -1.96
N GLU A 106 -12.53 16.82 -0.81
CA GLU A 106 -12.34 18.13 -0.18
C GLU A 106 -11.06 18.78 -0.71
N TRP A 107 -9.98 18.00 -0.82
CA TRP A 107 -8.69 18.49 -1.34
C TRP A 107 -8.72 18.84 -2.83
N VAL A 108 -9.40 18.03 -3.67
CA VAL A 108 -9.62 18.37 -5.09
C VAL A 108 -10.43 19.66 -5.22
N LYS A 109 -11.43 19.87 -4.35
CA LYS A 109 -12.18 21.14 -4.33
C LYS A 109 -11.29 22.31 -3.93
N GLU A 110 -10.45 22.17 -2.91
CA GLU A 110 -9.55 23.26 -2.47
C GLU A 110 -8.53 23.65 -3.55
N ILE A 111 -8.00 22.68 -4.30
CA ILE A 111 -7.09 22.94 -5.43
C ILE A 111 -7.85 23.55 -6.63
N GLU A 112 -9.03 23.03 -6.99
CA GLU A 112 -9.87 23.61 -8.04
C GLU A 112 -10.31 25.04 -7.72
N ASP A 113 -10.51 25.34 -6.43
CA ASP A 113 -10.85 26.66 -5.91
C ASP A 113 -9.62 27.59 -5.77
N GLY A 114 -8.43 27.11 -6.15
CA GLY A 114 -7.20 27.92 -6.20
C GLY A 114 -6.62 28.28 -4.83
N GLN A 115 -6.93 27.50 -3.80
CA GLN A 115 -6.27 27.64 -2.50
C GLN A 115 -5.06 26.69 -2.45
N GLU A 116 -3.85 27.23 -2.38
CA GLU A 116 -2.67 26.44 -2.05
C GLU A 116 -2.77 25.92 -0.60
N PRO A 117 -2.29 24.70 -0.31
CA PRO A 117 -2.43 24.03 0.99
C PRO A 117 -1.66 24.71 2.14
#